data_AF-A0A357YI37-F1
#
_entry.id   AF-A0A357YI37-F1
#
_cell.length_a   1.000
_cell.length_b   1.000
_cell.length_c   1.000
_cell.angle_alpha   90.00
_cell.angle_beta   90.00
_cell.angle_gamma   90.00
#
_symmetry.space_group_name_H-M   'P 1'
#
loop_
_entity.id
_entity.type
_entity.pdbx_description
1 polymer ?
#
loop_
_entity_poly.entity_id
_entity_poly.type
_entity_poly.pdbx_seq_one_letter_code
_entity_poly.pdbx_strand_id
1 'polypeptide(L)'
;MKPNYERPVIQKLNTGLLNKFGSRTGYNPVKQIDGVAVSDLINQYGSPLFVISEKIIRQTYRRALKSFNMRYPKVQFAWSYKTNYLDAVCNVFHQEGSWAEVVSGFEYQKALRNGVPGNLIIFNGPDKSAEDLKIAVDNGSLIHIDHFDELFTLIETLEGTGNRARVAIRINMDTGVYPQWDRFGFNYESGEAWNAIMKIASQENLILEGLHCHIGTYMLTPGAYAVAAQKLCDLAHVMSNKIGVKVKYLDMGGGFCSTNTLKGSYLLGSDVIPSFDEYAEAIVNTIMNSGFKPEDLPLLI
;
A
#
# COMPACT_ATOMS: atom_id res chain seq x y z
N MET A 1 10.21 -61.88 25.46
CA MET A 1 10.11 -60.60 24.72
C MET A 1 8.77 -59.97 25.04
N LYS A 2 8.75 -58.78 25.65
CA LYS A 2 7.49 -58.06 25.88
C LYS A 2 7.02 -57.48 24.54
N PRO A 3 5.74 -57.63 24.16
CA PRO A 3 5.21 -56.94 22.99
C PRO A 3 5.34 -55.44 23.19
N ASN A 4 5.69 -54.71 22.11
CA ASN A 4 5.75 -53.25 22.16
C ASN A 4 4.37 -52.71 22.52
N TYR A 5 4.30 -51.98 23.62
CA TYR A 5 3.10 -51.28 24.02
C TYR A 5 2.92 -50.07 23.10
N GLU A 6 2.01 -50.19 22.15
CA GLU A 6 1.40 -49.02 21.52
C GLU A 6 0.15 -48.66 22.31
N ARG A 7 0.14 -47.45 22.87
CA ARG A 7 -1.05 -46.94 23.56
C ARG A 7 -2.23 -46.92 22.58
N PRO A 8 -3.42 -47.40 22.95
CA PRO A 8 -4.60 -47.22 22.10
C PRO A 8 -4.89 -45.72 21.95
N VAL A 9 -5.05 -45.27 20.71
CA VAL A 9 -5.47 -43.91 20.40
C VAL A 9 -6.94 -43.94 20.02
N ILE A 10 -7.77 -43.32 20.85
CA ILE A 10 -9.15 -43.02 20.46
C ILE A 10 -9.09 -41.80 19.55
N GLN A 11 -9.24 -42.00 18.24
CA GLN A 11 -9.43 -40.91 17.30
C GLN A 11 -10.92 -40.72 17.06
N LYS A 12 -11.46 -39.65 17.65
CA LYS A 12 -12.85 -39.26 17.45
C LYS A 12 -13.05 -38.82 16.00
N LEU A 13 -13.93 -39.51 15.27
CA LEU A 13 -14.42 -39.04 13.98
C LEU A 13 -15.28 -37.78 14.21
N ASN A 14 -14.93 -36.71 13.49
CA ASN A 14 -15.60 -35.43 13.58
C ASN A 14 -16.91 -35.45 12.78
N THR A 15 -18.02 -35.16 13.46
CA THR A 15 -19.16 -34.46 12.89
C THR A 15 -19.42 -33.27 13.79
N GLY A 16 -19.54 -32.08 13.19
CA GLY A 16 -19.47 -30.79 13.87
C GLY A 16 -20.33 -30.67 15.13
N LEU A 17 -19.75 -29.98 16.11
CA LEU A 17 -20.36 -29.04 17.05
C LEU A 17 -19.27 -28.64 18.06
N LEU A 18 -19.25 -27.35 18.42
CA LEU A 18 -18.35 -26.75 19.41
C LEU A 18 -18.21 -27.64 20.65
N ASN A 19 -16.98 -28.09 20.96
CA ASN A 19 -16.69 -28.58 22.30
C ASN A 19 -16.39 -27.36 23.22
N LYS A 20 -16.37 -27.56 24.55
CA LYS A 20 -16.01 -26.53 25.57
C LYS A 20 -14.68 -25.79 25.30
N PHE A 21 -13.84 -26.33 24.43
CA PHE A 21 -12.51 -25.84 24.07
C PHE A 21 -12.44 -25.29 22.63
N GLY A 22 -13.57 -25.15 21.93
CA GLY A 22 -13.63 -24.69 20.54
C GLY A 22 -13.31 -25.77 19.49
N SER A 23 -13.51 -25.44 18.22
CA SER A 23 -12.98 -26.23 17.10
C SER A 23 -11.44 -26.16 17.13
N ARG A 24 -10.77 -27.32 17.21
CA ARG A 24 -9.32 -27.35 16.95
C ARG A 24 -9.11 -26.99 15.49
N THR A 25 -8.55 -25.82 15.21
CA THR A 25 -8.00 -25.45 13.90
C THR A 25 -6.66 -26.17 13.72
N GLY A 26 -6.71 -27.49 13.52
CA GLY A 26 -5.54 -28.26 13.12
C GLY A 26 -5.24 -27.93 11.66
N TYR A 27 -4.29 -27.01 11.41
CA TYR A 27 -3.79 -26.82 10.06
C TYR A 27 -3.06 -28.10 9.63
N ASN A 28 -3.46 -28.67 8.49
CA ASN A 28 -2.70 -29.76 7.90
C ASN A 28 -1.29 -29.24 7.57
N PRO A 29 -0.22 -29.91 8.05
CA PRO A 29 1.14 -29.45 7.77
C PRO A 29 1.39 -29.47 6.26
N VAL A 30 1.89 -28.35 5.75
CA VAL A 30 2.32 -28.24 4.36
C VAL A 30 3.61 -29.05 4.21
N LYS A 31 3.60 -30.08 3.36
CA LYS A 31 4.76 -30.96 3.15
C LYS A 31 5.73 -30.45 2.09
N GLN A 32 5.26 -29.58 1.20
CA GLN A 32 6.04 -29.01 0.11
C GLN A 32 5.62 -27.57 -0.19
N ILE A 33 6.58 -26.72 -0.58
CA ILE A 33 6.37 -25.34 -1.02
C ILE A 33 6.98 -25.21 -2.41
N ASP A 34 6.18 -24.85 -3.41
CA ASP A 34 6.60 -24.76 -4.82
C ASP A 34 7.34 -26.01 -5.36
N GLY A 35 6.96 -27.19 -4.87
CA GLY A 35 7.57 -28.47 -5.25
C GLY A 35 8.83 -28.83 -4.47
N VAL A 36 9.27 -27.99 -3.52
CA VAL A 36 10.39 -28.28 -2.62
C VAL A 36 9.87 -28.83 -1.30
N ALA A 37 10.39 -29.98 -0.85
CA ALA A 37 9.95 -30.60 0.39
C ALA A 37 10.39 -29.76 1.61
N VAL A 38 9.47 -29.58 2.56
CA VAL A 38 9.74 -28.82 3.79
C VAL A 38 10.80 -29.50 4.65
N SER A 39 10.86 -30.83 4.64
CA SER A 39 11.93 -31.60 5.30
C SER A 39 13.32 -31.21 4.79
N ASP A 40 13.46 -31.02 3.48
CA ASP A 40 14.75 -30.75 2.85
C ASP A 40 15.19 -29.32 3.17
N LEU A 41 14.25 -28.37 3.16
CA LEU A 41 14.49 -27.00 3.61
C LEU A 41 14.94 -26.93 5.07
N ILE A 42 14.29 -27.69 5.97
CA ILE A 42 14.66 -27.74 7.39
C ILE A 42 16.03 -28.39 7.57
N ASN A 43 16.32 -29.48 6.86
CA ASN A 43 17.62 -30.15 6.92
C ASN A 43 18.76 -29.24 6.45
N GLN A 44 18.50 -28.41 5.43
CA GLN A 44 19.51 -27.53 4.85
C GLN A 44 19.70 -26.21 5.63
N TYR A 45 18.61 -25.57 6.07
CA TYR A 45 18.63 -24.21 6.63
C TYR A 45 18.25 -24.12 8.11
N GLY A 46 17.83 -25.23 8.73
CA GLY A 46 17.43 -25.29 10.13
C GLY A 46 15.99 -24.87 10.40
N SER A 47 15.62 -24.76 11.68
CA SER A 47 14.30 -24.34 12.16
C SER A 47 14.44 -23.47 13.42
N PRO A 48 13.65 -22.37 13.57
CA PRO A 48 12.59 -21.91 12.68
C PRO A 48 13.11 -21.30 11.37
N LEU A 49 12.35 -21.48 10.29
CA LEU A 49 12.68 -21.00 8.95
C LEU A 49 11.49 -20.28 8.32
N PHE A 50 11.72 -19.07 7.82
CA PHE A 50 10.77 -18.38 6.94
C PHE A 50 11.05 -18.75 5.49
N VAL A 51 10.01 -19.19 4.78
CA VAL A 51 10.09 -19.55 3.35
C VAL A 51 9.12 -18.65 2.59
N ILE A 52 9.63 -17.96 1.57
CA ILE A 52 8.86 -17.03 0.74
C ILE A 52 8.79 -17.60 -0.67
N SER A 53 7.57 -17.76 -1.19
CA SER A 53 7.35 -18.17 -2.57
C SER A 53 7.39 -16.97 -3.52
N GLU A 54 8.46 -16.85 -4.31
CA GLU A 54 8.54 -15.87 -5.40
C GLU A 54 7.41 -16.07 -6.41
N LYS A 55 7.08 -17.32 -6.73
CA LYS A 55 6.00 -17.66 -7.67
C LYS A 55 4.66 -17.05 -7.22
N ILE A 56 4.32 -17.18 -5.94
CA ILE A 56 3.08 -16.62 -5.39
C ILE A 56 3.13 -15.10 -5.36
N ILE A 57 4.28 -14.48 -5.07
CA ILE A 57 4.45 -13.02 -5.13
C ILE A 57 4.10 -12.51 -6.53
N ARG A 58 4.77 -13.04 -7.57
CA ARG A 58 4.55 -12.62 -8.96
C ARG A 58 3.12 -12.86 -9.42
N GLN A 59 2.54 -14.01 -9.09
CA GLN A 59 1.16 -14.34 -9.44
C GLN A 59 0.16 -13.39 -8.77
N THR A 60 0.38 -13.04 -7.50
CA THR A 60 -0.46 -12.11 -6.75
C THR A 60 -0.37 -10.70 -7.33
N TYR A 61 0.84 -10.21 -7.58
CA TYR A 61 1.06 -8.90 -8.19
C TYR A 61 0.38 -8.78 -9.56
N ARG A 62 0.63 -9.74 -10.46
CA ARG A 62 0.02 -9.74 -11.80
C ARG A 62 -1.49 -9.81 -11.76
N ARG A 63 -2.06 -10.53 -10.79
CA ARG A 63 -3.52 -10.61 -10.59
C ARG A 63 -4.08 -9.26 -10.19
N ALA A 64 -3.49 -8.61 -9.17
CA ALA A 64 -3.89 -7.28 -8.74
C ALA A 64 -3.77 -6.28 -9.89
N LEU A 65 -2.61 -6.20 -10.53
CA LEU A 65 -2.36 -5.31 -11.67
C LEU A 65 -3.37 -5.52 -12.80
N LYS A 66 -3.69 -6.78 -13.14
CA LYS A 66 -4.69 -7.11 -14.17
C LYS A 66 -6.08 -6.60 -13.78
N SER A 67 -6.53 -6.78 -12.54
CA SER A 67 -7.85 -6.32 -12.09
C SER A 67 -8.03 -4.81 -12.27
N PHE A 68 -6.97 -4.02 -12.06
CA PHE A 68 -7.01 -2.56 -12.29
C PHE A 68 -6.84 -2.18 -13.76
N ASN A 69 -5.84 -2.74 -14.48
CA ASN A 69 -5.55 -2.39 -15.88
C ASN A 69 -6.70 -2.72 -16.86
N MET A 70 -7.54 -3.70 -16.54
CA MET A 70 -8.72 -4.00 -17.37
C MET A 70 -9.81 -2.92 -17.27
N ARG A 71 -9.77 -2.07 -16.24
CA ARG A 71 -10.80 -1.06 -15.95
C ARG A 71 -10.28 0.37 -16.12
N TYR A 72 -9.00 0.61 -15.91
CA TYR A 72 -8.39 1.94 -15.95
C TYR A 72 -7.13 1.96 -16.83
N PRO A 73 -6.96 2.97 -17.70
CA PRO A 73 -5.88 2.97 -18.70
C PRO A 73 -4.50 3.33 -18.14
N LYS A 74 -4.42 3.98 -16.97
CA LYS A 74 -3.19 4.49 -16.38
C LYS A 74 -3.06 3.98 -14.94
N VAL A 75 -2.47 2.81 -14.75
CA VAL A 75 -2.30 2.20 -13.41
C VAL A 75 -0.83 1.92 -13.16
N GLN A 76 -0.36 2.23 -11.96
CA GLN A 76 1.00 1.92 -11.53
C GLN A 76 1.01 1.47 -10.06
N PHE A 77 1.42 0.24 -9.80
CA PHE A 77 1.58 -0.23 -8.43
C PHE A 77 2.95 0.19 -7.87
N ALA A 78 2.99 0.55 -6.58
CA ALA A 78 4.22 0.76 -5.82
C ALA A 78 4.33 -0.23 -4.66
N TRP A 79 5.49 -0.86 -4.50
CA TRP A 79 5.74 -1.83 -3.43
C TRP A 79 6.11 -1.11 -2.14
N SER A 80 5.33 -1.36 -1.09
CA SER A 80 5.55 -0.79 0.24
C SER A 80 6.66 -1.54 0.97
N TYR A 81 7.80 -0.88 1.16
CA TYR A 81 8.97 -1.49 1.80
C TYR A 81 8.71 -1.94 3.24
N LYS A 82 7.90 -1.20 3.99
CA LYS A 82 7.52 -1.56 5.37
C LYS A 82 6.78 -2.90 5.47
N THR A 83 6.18 -3.39 4.37
CA THR A 83 5.52 -4.71 4.33
C THR A 83 6.56 -5.84 4.33
N ASN A 84 7.61 -5.72 3.51
CA ASN A 84 8.77 -6.60 3.54
C ASN A 84 9.95 -5.92 2.83
N TYR A 85 10.96 -5.51 3.60
CA TYR A 85 12.18 -4.86 3.13
C TYR A 85 13.33 -5.86 2.92
N LEU A 86 13.08 -7.12 2.59
CA LEU A 86 14.17 -7.98 2.11
C LEU A 86 14.49 -7.62 0.67
N ASP A 87 15.77 -7.40 0.34
CA ASP A 87 16.19 -6.95 -1.00
C ASP A 87 15.70 -7.88 -2.10
N ALA A 88 15.75 -9.20 -1.86
CA ALA A 88 15.23 -10.19 -2.79
C ALA A 88 13.72 -10.02 -3.06
N VAL A 89 12.92 -9.71 -2.03
CA VAL A 89 11.47 -9.51 -2.17
C VAL A 89 11.19 -8.23 -2.95
N CYS A 90 11.83 -7.11 -2.58
CA CYS A 90 11.69 -5.85 -3.29
C CYS A 90 12.06 -5.98 -4.77
N ASN A 91 13.20 -6.63 -5.06
CA ASN A 91 13.66 -6.86 -6.42
C ASN A 91 12.69 -7.69 -7.27
N VAL A 92 11.99 -8.66 -6.68
CA VAL A 92 10.93 -9.40 -7.39
C VAL A 92 9.81 -8.45 -7.84
N PHE A 93 9.37 -7.53 -6.98
CA PHE A 93 8.36 -6.53 -7.34
C PHE A 93 8.85 -5.53 -8.40
N HIS A 94 10.09 -5.04 -8.28
CA HIS A 94 10.66 -4.12 -9.28
C HIS A 94 10.86 -4.80 -10.65
N GLN A 95 11.20 -6.09 -10.67
CA GLN A 95 11.24 -6.88 -11.92
C GLN A 95 9.87 -7.05 -12.58
N GLU A 96 8.78 -6.98 -11.80
CA GLU A 96 7.40 -6.94 -12.32
C GLU A 96 6.95 -5.51 -12.71
N GLY A 97 7.82 -4.51 -12.58
CA GLY A 97 7.56 -3.11 -12.94
C GLY A 97 6.95 -2.26 -11.82
N SER A 98 6.96 -2.74 -10.57
CA SER A 98 6.46 -1.96 -9.44
C SER A 98 7.43 -0.84 -9.05
N TRP A 99 6.89 0.34 -8.77
CA TRP A 99 7.64 1.45 -8.17
C TRP A 99 8.00 1.15 -6.71
N ALA A 100 8.85 1.98 -6.11
CA ALA A 100 9.15 1.89 -4.69
C ALA A 100 8.26 2.85 -3.89
N GLU A 101 7.65 2.36 -2.82
CA GLU A 101 6.99 3.19 -1.81
C GLU A 101 7.71 3.00 -0.47
N VAL A 102 8.26 4.09 0.06
CA VAL A 102 9.10 4.10 1.27
C VAL A 102 8.56 5.11 2.27
N VAL A 103 8.68 4.81 3.57
CA VAL A 103 8.19 5.66 4.66
C VAL A 103 9.30 6.20 5.57
N SER A 104 10.57 5.97 5.21
CA SER A 104 11.73 6.45 6.00
C SER A 104 12.98 6.60 5.13
N GLY A 105 13.95 7.40 5.60
CA GLY A 105 15.26 7.53 4.97
C GLY A 105 16.01 6.20 4.82
N PHE A 106 15.87 5.29 5.80
CA PHE A 106 16.45 3.94 5.71
C PHE A 106 15.91 3.16 4.52
N GLU A 107 14.59 3.15 4.34
CA GLU A 107 13.94 2.46 3.22
C GLU A 107 14.26 3.15 1.89
N TYR A 108 14.32 4.48 1.87
CA TYR A 108 14.70 5.26 0.69
C TYR A 108 16.11 4.89 0.19
N GLN A 109 17.10 4.89 1.08
CA GLN A 109 18.47 4.47 0.77
C GLN A 109 18.52 3.03 0.25
N LYS A 110 17.65 2.17 0.79
CA LYS A 110 17.55 0.79 0.36
C LYS A 110 16.95 0.65 -1.03
N ALA A 111 15.92 1.44 -1.37
CA ALA A 111 15.37 1.49 -2.72
C ALA A 111 16.42 1.92 -3.76
N LEU A 112 17.21 2.95 -3.45
CA LEU A 112 18.35 3.34 -4.30
C LEU A 112 19.38 2.22 -4.46
N ARG A 113 19.75 1.52 -3.37
CA ARG A 113 20.68 0.38 -3.43
C ARG A 113 20.17 -0.79 -4.27
N ASN A 114 18.85 -0.99 -4.32
CA ASN A 114 18.21 -1.97 -5.19
C ASN A 114 18.09 -1.50 -6.65
N GLY A 115 18.63 -0.33 -6.98
CA GLY A 115 18.69 0.20 -8.34
C GLY A 115 17.39 0.85 -8.81
N VAL A 116 16.48 1.19 -7.90
CA VAL A 116 15.25 1.91 -8.25
C VAL A 116 15.60 3.36 -8.58
N PRO A 117 15.25 3.87 -9.79
CA PRO A 117 15.44 5.27 -10.13
C PRO A 117 14.67 6.19 -9.19
N GLY A 118 15.29 7.28 -8.74
CA GLY A 118 14.70 8.22 -7.79
C GLY A 118 13.32 8.74 -8.19
N ASN A 119 13.12 9.02 -9.47
CA ASN A 119 11.84 9.49 -10.02
C ASN A 119 10.71 8.45 -10.01
N LEU A 120 11.01 7.19 -9.65
CA LEU A 120 10.08 6.08 -9.44
C LEU A 120 10.01 5.67 -7.94
N ILE A 121 10.50 6.52 -7.05
CA ILE A 121 10.37 6.36 -5.59
C ILE A 121 9.33 7.35 -5.09
N ILE A 122 8.31 6.82 -4.42
CA ILE A 122 7.33 7.55 -3.62
C ILE A 122 7.83 7.57 -2.19
N PHE A 123 8.12 8.77 -1.69
CA PHE A 123 8.61 8.97 -0.33
C PHE A 123 7.49 9.51 0.57
N ASN A 124 6.84 8.57 1.25
CA ASN A 124 5.87 8.77 2.31
C ASN A 124 6.55 8.86 3.69
N GLY A 125 5.74 8.81 4.74
CA GLY A 125 6.20 8.77 6.14
C GLY A 125 6.07 10.13 6.82
N PRO A 126 5.72 10.17 8.12
CA PRO A 126 5.48 11.41 8.83
C PRO A 126 6.74 12.07 9.40
N ASP A 127 7.92 11.48 9.20
CA ASP A 127 9.16 11.97 9.79
C ASP A 127 10.29 11.86 8.77
N LYS A 128 10.42 12.90 7.94
CA LYS A 128 11.49 13.04 6.95
C LYS A 128 12.45 14.14 7.42
N SER A 129 13.73 13.79 7.59
CA SER A 129 14.75 14.78 7.93
C SER A 129 15.03 15.73 6.75
N ALA A 130 15.67 16.87 7.02
CA ALA A 130 16.09 17.80 5.96
C ALA A 130 17.08 17.11 5.00
N GLU A 131 17.95 16.23 5.51
CA GLU A 131 18.85 15.42 4.70
C GLU A 131 18.09 14.44 3.79
N ASP A 132 17.07 13.76 4.31
CA ASP A 132 16.22 12.86 3.53
C ASP A 132 15.48 13.60 2.42
N LEU A 133 14.91 14.76 2.74
CA LEU A 133 14.21 15.63 1.78
C LEU A 133 15.16 16.11 0.69
N LYS A 134 16.37 16.56 1.05
CA LYS A 134 17.39 16.99 0.08
C LYS A 134 17.74 15.87 -0.89
N ILE A 135 18.02 14.67 -0.37
CA ILE A 135 18.32 13.50 -1.20
C ILE A 135 17.16 13.19 -2.15
N ALA A 136 15.92 13.25 -1.65
CA ALA A 136 14.73 12.99 -2.46
C ALA A 136 14.54 14.02 -3.58
N VAL A 137 14.80 15.30 -3.30
CA VAL A 137 14.78 16.38 -4.31
C VAL A 137 15.86 16.15 -5.36
N ASP A 138 17.10 15.90 -4.95
CA ASP A 138 18.23 15.70 -5.86
C ASP A 138 18.03 14.50 -6.80
N ASN A 139 17.30 13.49 -6.33
CA ASN A 139 16.94 12.29 -7.09
C ASN A 139 15.62 12.42 -7.88
N GLY A 140 14.90 13.54 -7.76
CA GLY A 140 13.64 13.79 -8.47
C GLY A 140 12.47 12.91 -8.01
N SER A 141 12.48 12.46 -6.75
CA SER A 141 11.45 11.60 -6.17
C SER A 141 10.12 12.30 -5.95
N LEU A 142 9.06 11.50 -5.79
CA LEU A 142 7.73 11.97 -5.41
C LEU A 142 7.65 12.07 -3.89
N ILE A 143 7.70 13.28 -3.35
CA ILE A 143 7.65 13.52 -1.90
C ILE A 143 6.19 13.71 -1.48
N HIS A 144 5.68 12.82 -0.64
CA HIS A 144 4.34 12.92 -0.09
C HIS A 144 4.39 13.61 1.26
N ILE A 145 3.92 14.86 1.30
CA ILE A 145 3.93 15.72 2.47
C ILE A 145 2.83 15.31 3.43
N ASP A 146 3.20 15.03 4.68
CA ASP A 146 2.29 14.53 5.72
C ASP A 146 1.71 15.66 6.59
N HIS A 147 2.47 16.73 6.86
CA HIS A 147 2.06 17.84 7.73
C HIS A 147 2.79 19.15 7.40
N PHE A 148 2.37 20.26 8.03
CA PHE A 148 2.91 21.59 7.74
C PHE A 148 4.40 21.74 8.09
N ASP A 149 4.88 21.17 9.20
CA ASP A 149 6.30 21.30 9.58
C ASP A 149 7.23 20.68 8.52
N GLU A 150 6.83 19.55 7.90
CA GLU A 150 7.57 18.95 6.80
C GLU A 150 7.53 19.84 5.55
N LEU A 151 6.36 20.43 5.23
CA LEU A 151 6.24 21.39 4.14
C LEU A 151 7.19 22.58 4.32
N PHE A 152 7.26 23.16 5.52
CA PHE A 152 8.15 24.27 5.80
C PHE A 152 9.63 23.86 5.72
N THR A 153 9.98 22.70 6.27
CA THR A 153 11.34 22.14 6.16
C THR A 153 11.76 21.93 4.70
N LEU A 154 10.84 21.45 3.85
CA LEU A 154 11.10 21.27 2.42
C LEU A 154 11.30 22.61 1.71
N ILE A 155 10.50 23.63 2.04
CA ILE A 155 10.66 24.99 1.49
C ILE A 155 12.04 25.54 1.86
N GLU A 156 12.44 25.47 3.14
CA GLU A 156 13.75 25.90 3.62
C GLU A 156 14.89 25.14 2.93
N THR A 157 14.74 23.82 2.73
CA THR A 157 15.74 22.98 2.05
C THR A 157 15.97 23.40 0.59
N LEU A 158 14.97 23.99 -0.06
CA LEU A 158 15.05 24.42 -1.45
C LEU A 158 15.56 25.85 -1.62
N GLU A 159 15.63 26.66 -0.55
CA GLU A 159 16.08 28.05 -0.62
C GLU A 159 17.51 28.15 -1.20
N GLY A 160 17.68 28.99 -2.20
CA GLY A 160 18.99 29.22 -2.84
C GLY A 160 19.55 28.07 -3.69
N THR A 161 18.88 26.92 -3.76
CA THR A 161 19.37 25.74 -4.52
C THR A 161 19.06 25.80 -6.02
N GLY A 162 17.99 26.50 -6.42
CA GLY A 162 17.45 26.48 -7.79
C GLY A 162 16.73 25.18 -8.17
N ASN A 163 16.72 24.18 -7.29
CA ASN A 163 16.05 22.90 -7.51
C ASN A 163 14.52 23.04 -7.36
N ARG A 164 13.79 22.07 -7.91
CA ARG A 164 12.33 21.97 -7.75
C ARG A 164 11.96 20.60 -7.20
N ALA A 165 11.13 20.56 -6.17
CA ALA A 165 10.64 19.33 -5.58
C ALA A 165 9.31 18.91 -6.22
N ARG A 166 9.18 17.63 -6.57
CA ARG A 166 7.92 17.03 -7.01
C ARG A 166 7.18 16.54 -5.77
N VAL A 167 6.00 17.11 -5.50
CA VAL A 167 5.29 16.88 -4.25
C VAL A 167 3.86 16.39 -4.48
N ALA A 168 3.36 15.63 -3.52
CA ALA A 168 1.95 15.40 -3.28
C ALA A 168 1.65 15.67 -1.81
N ILE A 169 0.37 15.78 -1.47
CA ILE A 169 -0.05 15.83 -0.07
C ILE A 169 -0.75 14.54 0.32
N ARG A 170 -0.45 14.05 1.53
CA ARG A 170 -1.24 13.01 2.16
C ARG A 170 -2.48 13.62 2.76
N ILE A 171 -3.63 12.99 2.54
CA ILE A 171 -4.91 13.45 3.00
C ILE A 171 -5.55 12.36 3.85
N ASN A 172 -6.02 12.75 5.03
CA ASN A 172 -6.94 11.94 5.81
C ASN A 172 -8.38 12.45 5.66
N MET A 173 -9.33 11.54 5.81
CA MET A 173 -10.74 11.81 5.55
C MET A 173 -11.63 10.77 6.21
N ASP A 174 -12.88 11.14 6.44
CA ASP A 174 -13.89 10.18 6.87
C ASP A 174 -14.33 9.29 5.69
N THR A 175 -14.07 7.99 5.79
CA THR A 175 -14.48 7.00 4.77
C THR A 175 -15.67 6.16 5.23
N GLY A 176 -16.26 6.48 6.39
CA GLY A 176 -17.33 5.69 7.01
C GLY A 176 -16.84 4.43 7.74
N VAL A 177 -15.53 4.25 7.88
CA VAL A 177 -14.91 3.14 8.61
C VAL A 177 -14.37 3.63 9.95
N TYR A 178 -14.64 2.86 11.02
CA TYR A 178 -14.21 3.15 12.39
C TYR A 178 -13.30 2.03 12.94
N PRO A 179 -12.22 2.38 13.69
CA PRO A 179 -11.76 3.74 13.98
C PRO A 179 -11.23 4.45 12.72
N GLN A 180 -11.43 5.77 12.67
CA GLN A 180 -10.94 6.59 11.56
C GLN A 180 -9.41 6.63 11.56
N TRP A 181 -8.83 6.70 10.35
CA TRP A 181 -7.39 6.79 10.15
C TRP A 181 -6.98 8.25 9.91
N ASP A 182 -7.05 9.06 10.98
CA ASP A 182 -7.03 10.53 10.92
C ASP A 182 -5.75 11.19 11.44
N ARG A 183 -4.79 10.39 11.95
CA ARG A 183 -3.57 10.92 12.59
C ARG A 183 -2.52 11.48 11.64
N PHE A 184 -2.56 11.10 10.36
CA PHE A 184 -1.50 11.39 9.40
C PHE A 184 -2.07 12.05 8.15
N GLY A 185 -1.33 12.98 7.58
CA GLY A 185 -1.83 13.79 6.47
C GLY A 185 -2.69 14.97 6.92
N PHE A 186 -3.06 15.80 5.95
CA PHE A 186 -3.94 16.94 6.14
C PHE A 186 -5.41 16.51 6.07
N ASN A 187 -6.24 17.02 6.97
CA ASN A 187 -7.64 16.62 7.00
C ASN A 187 -8.47 17.27 5.87
N TYR A 188 -9.28 16.44 5.20
CA TYR A 188 -10.16 16.87 4.10
C TYR A 188 -11.33 17.73 4.59
N GLU A 189 -12.05 17.29 5.63
CA GLU A 189 -13.31 17.90 6.09
C GLU A 189 -13.10 19.28 6.72
N SER A 190 -11.99 19.49 7.41
CA SER A 190 -11.62 20.77 8.04
C SER A 190 -11.09 21.80 7.04
N GLY A 191 -10.80 21.39 5.80
CA GLY A 191 -10.18 22.25 4.78
C GLY A 191 -8.67 22.40 4.93
N GLU A 192 -8.04 21.69 5.87
CA GLU A 192 -6.59 21.71 6.06
C GLU A 192 -5.83 21.28 4.79
N ALA A 193 -6.31 20.23 4.11
CA ALA A 193 -5.76 19.78 2.84
C ALA A 193 -5.76 20.89 1.77
N TRP A 194 -6.84 21.68 1.70
CA TRP A 194 -6.92 22.81 0.77
C TRP A 194 -5.93 23.93 1.13
N ASN A 195 -5.74 24.21 2.43
CA ASN A 195 -4.75 25.18 2.88
C ASN A 195 -3.32 24.76 2.52
N ALA A 196 -2.99 23.48 2.68
CA ALA A 196 -1.69 22.93 2.26
C ALA A 196 -1.47 23.06 0.76
N ILE A 197 -2.48 22.71 -0.06
CA ILE A 197 -2.45 22.89 -1.53
C ILE A 197 -2.18 24.35 -1.90
N MET A 198 -2.91 25.29 -1.31
CA MET A 198 -2.73 26.72 -1.60
C MET A 198 -1.33 27.21 -1.21
N LYS A 199 -0.81 26.72 -0.08
CA LYS A 199 0.55 27.04 0.36
C LYS A 199 1.58 26.51 -0.66
N ILE A 200 1.45 25.25 -1.09
CA ILE A 200 2.34 24.64 -2.09
C ILE A 200 2.25 25.40 -3.42
N ALA A 201 1.04 25.72 -3.89
CA ALA A 201 0.82 26.44 -5.14
C ALA A 201 1.42 27.86 -5.16
N SER A 202 1.66 28.45 -3.99
CA SER A 202 2.33 29.74 -3.86
C SER A 202 3.86 29.67 -3.99
N GLN A 203 4.45 28.48 -4.00
CA GLN A 203 5.90 28.28 -4.04
C GLN A 203 6.37 27.90 -5.45
N GLU A 204 7.29 28.67 -6.03
CA GLU A 204 7.79 28.43 -7.40
C GLU A 204 8.68 27.17 -7.53
N ASN A 205 9.25 26.74 -6.41
CA ASN A 205 10.14 25.59 -6.29
C ASN A 205 9.42 24.28 -5.92
N LEU A 206 8.10 24.31 -5.72
CA LEU A 206 7.29 23.11 -5.48
C LEU A 206 6.39 22.82 -6.68
N ILE A 207 6.41 21.58 -7.14
CA ILE A 207 5.58 21.10 -8.23
C ILE A 207 4.57 20.12 -7.64
N LEU A 208 3.34 20.58 -7.42
CA LEU A 208 2.25 19.74 -6.96
C LEU A 208 1.80 18.78 -8.07
N GLU A 209 2.14 17.50 -7.93
CA GLU A 209 1.87 16.47 -8.93
C GLU A 209 0.73 15.52 -8.53
N GLY A 210 0.48 15.31 -7.24
CA GLY A 210 -0.46 14.27 -6.82
C GLY A 210 -1.20 14.55 -5.53
N LEU A 211 -2.19 13.71 -5.28
CA LEU A 211 -2.91 13.61 -4.01
C LEU A 211 -2.82 12.16 -3.54
N HIS A 212 -2.54 11.95 -2.26
CA HIS A 212 -2.38 10.63 -1.66
C HIS A 212 -3.35 10.44 -0.50
N CYS A 213 -3.91 9.24 -0.35
CA CYS A 213 -4.57 8.83 0.88
C CYS A 213 -4.17 7.40 1.27
N HIS A 214 -4.28 7.08 2.56
CA HIS A 214 -4.16 5.72 3.05
C HIS A 214 -5.18 5.51 4.16
N ILE A 215 -6.23 4.75 3.84
CA ILE A 215 -7.47 4.71 4.65
C ILE A 215 -7.46 3.63 5.73
N GLY A 216 -6.39 2.85 5.84
CA GLY A 216 -6.21 1.84 6.88
C GLY A 216 -5.52 0.57 6.41
N THR A 217 -5.51 -0.43 7.27
CA THR A 217 -4.93 -1.74 7.03
C THR A 217 -5.99 -2.82 7.13
N TYR A 218 -5.91 -3.85 6.29
CA TYR A 218 -6.86 -4.95 6.28
C TYR A 218 -8.31 -4.47 6.08
N MET A 219 -8.52 -3.67 5.04
CA MET A 219 -9.79 -3.01 4.73
C MET A 219 -10.77 -3.97 4.06
N LEU A 220 -11.73 -4.51 4.81
CA LEU A 220 -12.75 -5.44 4.30
C LEU A 220 -13.85 -4.77 3.45
N THR A 221 -13.91 -3.44 3.41
CA THR A 221 -14.98 -2.69 2.75
C THR A 221 -14.43 -1.92 1.55
N PRO A 222 -14.53 -2.45 0.32
CA PRO A 222 -14.13 -1.73 -0.90
C PRO A 222 -14.81 -0.37 -1.05
N GLY A 223 -16.06 -0.24 -0.58
CA GLY A 223 -16.81 1.03 -0.59
C GLY A 223 -16.12 2.18 0.14
N ALA A 224 -15.27 1.90 1.13
CA ALA A 224 -14.47 2.94 1.80
C ALA A 224 -13.46 3.58 0.84
N TYR A 225 -12.88 2.80 -0.07
CA TYR A 225 -12.03 3.32 -1.13
C TYR A 225 -12.82 4.12 -2.17
N ALA A 226 -14.06 3.75 -2.47
CA ALA A 226 -14.92 4.54 -3.35
C ALA A 226 -15.19 5.94 -2.74
N VAL A 227 -15.46 6.03 -1.43
CA VAL A 227 -15.64 7.32 -0.74
C VAL A 227 -14.34 8.13 -0.79
N ALA A 228 -13.20 7.49 -0.52
CA ALA A 228 -11.91 8.17 -0.55
C ALA A 228 -11.55 8.69 -1.95
N ALA A 229 -11.75 7.86 -2.98
CA ALA A 229 -11.52 8.22 -4.38
C ALA A 229 -12.40 9.41 -4.78
N GLN A 230 -13.68 9.43 -4.38
CA GLN A 230 -14.58 10.54 -4.66
C GLN A 230 -14.05 11.84 -4.08
N LYS A 231 -13.67 11.85 -2.80
CA LYS A 231 -13.14 13.05 -2.12
C LYS A 231 -11.84 13.55 -2.75
N LEU A 232 -10.94 12.64 -3.15
CA LEU A 232 -9.73 13.03 -3.87
C LEU A 232 -10.04 13.61 -5.26
N CYS A 233 -10.99 13.04 -5.99
CA CYS A 233 -11.43 13.56 -7.29
C CYS A 233 -12.07 14.95 -7.14
N ASP A 234 -12.92 15.15 -6.15
CA ASP A 234 -13.55 16.44 -5.85
C ASP A 234 -12.48 17.50 -5.56
N LEU A 235 -11.47 17.17 -4.75
CA LEU A 235 -10.36 18.07 -4.46
C LEU A 235 -9.54 18.39 -5.71
N ALA A 236 -9.25 17.39 -6.55
CA ALA A 236 -8.56 17.59 -7.82
C ALA A 236 -9.31 18.51 -8.78
N HIS A 237 -10.65 18.41 -8.83
CA HIS A 237 -11.47 19.34 -9.61
C HIS A 237 -11.43 20.76 -9.04
N VAL A 238 -11.48 20.91 -7.72
CA VAL A 238 -11.34 22.22 -7.06
C VAL A 238 -9.97 22.83 -7.37
N MET A 239 -8.89 22.04 -7.34
CA MET A 239 -7.55 22.49 -7.74
C MET A 239 -7.52 22.99 -9.19
N SER A 240 -8.02 22.18 -10.12
CA SER A 240 -8.06 22.56 -11.53
C SER A 240 -8.87 23.83 -11.77
N ASN A 241 -10.03 23.97 -11.11
CA ASN A 241 -10.94 25.09 -11.33
C ASN A 241 -10.48 26.39 -10.67
N LYS A 242 -9.89 26.32 -9.46
CA LYS A 242 -9.53 27.53 -8.69
C LYS A 242 -8.12 28.04 -8.96
N ILE A 243 -7.16 27.13 -9.18
CA ILE A 243 -5.74 27.49 -9.33
C ILE A 243 -5.13 27.00 -10.63
N GLY A 244 -5.91 26.35 -11.51
CA GLY A 244 -5.43 25.88 -12.81
C GLY A 244 -4.45 24.70 -12.75
N VAL A 245 -4.27 24.09 -11.57
CA VAL A 245 -3.35 22.96 -11.36
C VAL A 245 -4.11 21.66 -11.57
N LYS A 246 -3.72 20.90 -12.60
CA LYS A 246 -4.23 19.55 -12.84
C LYS A 246 -3.39 18.52 -12.10
N VAL A 247 -4.06 17.62 -11.38
CA VAL A 247 -3.39 16.51 -10.71
C VAL A 247 -2.86 15.51 -11.74
N LYS A 248 -1.61 15.05 -11.58
CA LYS A 248 -0.99 14.04 -12.45
C LYS A 248 -1.29 12.62 -11.97
N TYR A 249 -1.42 12.41 -10.66
CA TYR A 249 -1.74 11.10 -10.09
C TYR A 249 -2.59 11.18 -8.82
N LEU A 250 -3.40 10.13 -8.61
CA LEU A 250 -4.08 9.86 -7.35
C LEU A 250 -3.48 8.57 -6.79
N ASP A 251 -2.90 8.66 -5.60
CA ASP A 251 -2.39 7.51 -4.86
C ASP A 251 -3.42 7.09 -3.80
N MET A 252 -4.01 5.92 -3.98
CA MET A 252 -5.06 5.38 -3.10
C MET A 252 -4.50 4.60 -1.91
N GLY A 253 -3.18 4.50 -1.81
CA GLY A 253 -2.45 3.78 -0.79
C GLY A 253 -2.72 2.26 -0.82
N GLY A 254 -2.19 1.59 0.20
CA GLY A 254 -2.43 0.16 0.40
C GLY A 254 -3.66 -0.13 1.27
N GLY A 255 -3.61 -1.29 1.93
CA GLY A 255 -4.61 -1.69 2.94
C GLY A 255 -5.49 -2.86 2.54
N PHE A 256 -5.33 -3.39 1.32
CA PHE A 256 -6.04 -4.59 0.87
C PHE A 256 -5.78 -5.78 1.80
N CYS A 257 -6.79 -6.61 2.01
CA CYS A 257 -6.72 -7.74 2.91
C CYS A 257 -5.85 -8.88 2.36
N SER A 258 -5.03 -9.48 3.22
CA SER A 258 -4.42 -10.80 2.97
C SER A 258 -5.44 -11.90 3.27
N THR A 259 -5.36 -13.06 2.59
CA THR A 259 -6.27 -14.21 2.79
C THR A 259 -6.21 -14.90 4.17
N ASN A 260 -5.54 -14.31 5.14
CA ASN A 260 -5.42 -14.84 6.50
C ASN A 260 -6.76 -14.79 7.24
N THR A 261 -7.08 -15.81 8.02
CA THR A 261 -8.23 -15.77 8.93
C THR A 261 -7.82 -15.04 10.21
N LEU A 262 -8.49 -13.94 10.52
CA LEU A 262 -8.24 -13.21 11.77
C LEU A 262 -8.67 -14.04 12.98
N LYS A 263 -7.94 -13.89 14.09
CA LYS A 263 -8.28 -14.56 15.35
C LYS A 263 -9.64 -14.07 15.85
N GLY A 264 -10.58 -15.00 15.99
CA GLY A 264 -11.96 -14.69 16.41
C GLY A 264 -12.96 -14.56 15.25
N SER A 265 -12.52 -14.62 13.99
CA SER A 265 -13.42 -14.71 12.84
C SER A 265 -14.12 -16.07 12.80
N TYR A 266 -15.44 -16.05 12.56
CA TYR A 266 -16.24 -17.25 12.39
C TYR A 266 -16.03 -17.91 11.02
N LEU A 267 -15.91 -17.10 9.97
CA LEU A 267 -15.66 -17.54 8.59
C LEU A 267 -14.17 -17.52 8.28
N LEU A 268 -13.77 -18.34 7.30
CA LEU A 268 -12.39 -18.35 6.79
C LEU A 268 -12.12 -17.04 6.04
N GLY A 269 -10.90 -16.50 6.16
CA GLY A 269 -10.51 -15.28 5.46
C GLY A 269 -10.78 -15.37 3.96
N SER A 270 -10.48 -16.52 3.34
CA SER A 270 -10.73 -16.79 1.92
C SER A 270 -12.17 -16.56 1.47
N ASP A 271 -13.15 -16.60 2.38
CA ASP A 271 -14.57 -16.58 2.05
C ASP A 271 -15.19 -15.19 2.26
N VAL A 272 -14.49 -14.31 2.99
CA VAL A 272 -15.01 -12.99 3.40
C VAL A 272 -14.18 -11.82 2.89
N ILE A 273 -12.99 -12.10 2.35
CA ILE A 273 -12.10 -11.06 1.86
C ILE A 273 -12.50 -10.65 0.46
N PRO A 274 -12.68 -9.34 0.20
CA PRO A 274 -12.92 -8.85 -1.14
C PRO A 274 -11.77 -9.21 -2.08
N SER A 275 -12.13 -9.54 -3.31
CA SER A 275 -11.20 -9.75 -4.41
C SER A 275 -10.56 -8.43 -4.86
N PHE A 276 -9.42 -8.51 -5.54
CA PHE A 276 -8.84 -7.33 -6.21
C PHE A 276 -9.78 -6.70 -7.23
N ASP A 277 -10.68 -7.48 -7.83
CA ASP A 277 -11.70 -6.98 -8.75
C ASP A 277 -12.72 -6.08 -8.05
N GLU A 278 -13.15 -6.42 -6.83
CA GLU A 278 -14.07 -5.59 -6.05
C GLU A 278 -13.41 -4.28 -5.59
N TYR A 279 -12.15 -4.31 -5.16
CA TYR A 279 -11.40 -3.08 -4.85
C TYR A 279 -11.19 -2.22 -6.10
N ALA A 280 -10.77 -2.84 -7.21
CA ALA A 280 -10.57 -2.14 -8.47
C ALA A 280 -11.87 -1.53 -8.98
N GLU A 281 -12.98 -2.25 -8.90
CA GLU A 281 -14.31 -1.75 -9.29
C GLU A 281 -14.71 -0.53 -8.44
N ALA A 282 -14.57 -0.62 -7.12
CA ALA A 282 -14.92 0.48 -6.21
C ALA A 282 -14.09 1.75 -6.47
N ILE A 283 -12.79 1.61 -6.69
CA ILE A 283 -11.88 2.75 -6.94
C ILE A 283 -12.09 3.31 -8.34
N VAL A 284 -11.97 2.45 -9.36
CA VAL A 284 -11.93 2.87 -10.76
C VAL A 284 -13.27 3.42 -11.22
N ASN A 285 -14.40 2.78 -10.84
CA ASN A 285 -15.71 3.29 -11.24
C ASN A 285 -15.94 4.69 -10.69
N THR A 286 -15.53 4.96 -9.45
CA THR A 286 -15.63 6.31 -8.88
C THR A 286 -14.79 7.31 -9.66
N ILE A 287 -13.52 7.01 -9.94
CA ILE A 287 -12.65 7.93 -10.68
C ILE A 287 -13.20 8.18 -12.09
N MET A 288 -13.64 7.13 -12.79
CA MET A 288 -14.19 7.26 -14.15
C MET A 288 -15.50 8.05 -14.19
N ASN A 289 -16.32 7.95 -13.13
CA ASN A 289 -17.59 8.68 -13.03
C ASN A 289 -17.43 10.10 -12.44
N SER A 290 -16.23 10.47 -11.99
CA SER A 290 -15.98 11.79 -11.38
C SER A 290 -15.89 12.94 -12.40
N GLY A 291 -15.99 12.66 -13.70
CA GLY A 291 -16.07 13.70 -14.74
C GLY A 291 -14.73 14.20 -15.29
N PHE A 292 -13.62 13.48 -15.07
CA PHE A 292 -12.37 13.74 -15.79
C PHE A 292 -12.54 13.54 -17.29
N LYS A 293 -11.94 14.43 -18.08
CA LYS A 293 -11.77 14.20 -19.52
C LYS A 293 -10.75 13.08 -19.73
N PRO A 294 -10.86 12.27 -20.80
CA PRO A 294 -9.92 11.16 -21.05
C PRO A 294 -8.44 11.56 -21.04
N GLU A 295 -8.12 12.74 -21.58
CA GLU A 295 -6.76 13.30 -21.59
C GLU A 295 -6.26 13.73 -20.21
N ASP A 296 -7.18 14.15 -19.33
CA ASP A 296 -6.92 14.67 -17.99
C ASP A 296 -7.02 13.59 -16.90
N LEU A 297 -7.27 12.33 -17.28
CA LEU A 297 -7.32 11.22 -16.32
C LEU A 297 -5.97 11.10 -15.60
N PRO A 298 -5.95 11.16 -14.25
CA PRO A 298 -4.71 10.99 -13.48
C PRO A 298 -4.17 9.57 -13.64
N LEU A 299 -2.88 9.38 -13.34
CA LEU A 299 -2.34 8.06 -13.06
C LEU A 299 -2.92 7.56 -11.74
N LEU A 300 -3.44 6.33 -11.71
CA LEU A 300 -3.87 5.67 -10.49
C LEU A 300 -2.68 4.90 -9.90
N ILE A 301 -2.31 5.24 -8.67
CA ILE A 301 -1.27 4.58 -7.88
C ILE A 301 -1.92 3.82 -6.72
#